data_AF-A0A151TD29-F1
#
_entry.id   AF-A0A151TD29-F1
#
_cell.length_a   1.000
_cell.length_b   1.000
_cell.length_c   1.000
_cell.angle_alpha   90.00
_cell.angle_beta   90.00
_cell.angle_gamma   90.00
#
_symmetry.space_group_name_H-M   'P 1'
#
loop_
_entity.id
_entity.type
_entity.pdbx_description
1 polymer ?
#
loop_
_entity_poly.entity_id
_entity_poly.type
_entity_poly.pdbx_seq_one_letter_code
_entity_poly.pdbx_strand_id
1 'polypeptide(L)'
;MIQEAEIYKAEDNKFLKKAKTRNDLDYCVYKIRNVLKKEDINSMLCSQEKEDISSAINKATDLLDENYEQDDISMFEDCLKDLEIFFGRLKAMG
;
A
#
# COMPACT_ATOMS: atom_id res chain seq x y z
N MET A 1 -21.60 20.26 -23.64
CA MET A 1 -22.32 20.40 -22.35
C MET A 1 -22.64 19.06 -21.67
N ILE A 2 -23.41 18.13 -22.24
CA ILE A 2 -23.68 16.83 -21.56
C ILE A 2 -22.46 15.91 -21.56
N GLN A 3 -21.75 15.79 -22.69
CA GLN A 3 -20.58 14.91 -22.82
C GLN A 3 -19.38 15.37 -21.96
N GLU A 4 -19.15 16.68 -21.84
CA GLU A 4 -18.08 17.22 -20.98
C GLU A 4 -18.33 16.89 -19.50
N ALA A 5 -19.58 16.99 -19.03
CA ALA A 5 -19.93 16.66 -17.66
C ALA A 5 -19.72 15.15 -17.33
N GLU A 6 -19.92 14.26 -18.30
CA GLU A 6 -19.66 12.83 -18.13
C GLU A 6 -18.16 12.51 -18.06
N ILE A 7 -17.33 13.20 -18.86
CA ILE A 7 -15.86 13.06 -18.84
C ILE A 7 -15.30 13.53 -17.49
N TYR A 8 -15.68 14.72 -17.02
CA TYR A 8 -15.24 15.24 -15.73
C TYR A 8 -15.63 14.31 -14.56
N LYS A 9 -16.83 13.74 -14.60
CA LYS A 9 -17.27 12.78 -13.58
C LYS A 9 -16.43 11.49 -13.60
N ALA A 10 -16.03 11.01 -14.77
CA ALA A 10 -15.20 9.82 -14.89
C ALA A 10 -13.77 10.07 -14.37
N GLU A 11 -13.21 11.25 -14.67
CA GLU A 11 -11.90 11.68 -14.17
C GLU A 11 -11.90 11.83 -12.64
N ASP A 12 -12.87 12.55 -12.07
CA ASP A 12 -13.02 12.72 -10.61
C ASP A 12 -13.12 11.39 -9.88
N ASN A 13 -13.89 10.43 -10.42
CA ASN A 13 -14.00 9.09 -9.84
C ASN A 13 -12.67 8.33 -9.87
N LYS A 14 -11.86 8.49 -10.93
CA LYS A 14 -10.53 7.89 -11.03
C LYS A 14 -9.58 8.50 -10.00
N PHE A 15 -9.58 9.83 -9.86
CA PHE A 15 -8.79 10.53 -8.83
C PHE A 15 -9.20 10.12 -7.42
N LEU A 16 -10.51 10.06 -7.14
CA LEU A 16 -11.03 9.63 -5.85
C LEU A 16 -10.65 8.19 -5.53
N LYS A 17 -10.74 7.27 -6.50
CA LYS A 17 -10.32 5.88 -6.32
C LYS A 17 -8.82 5.81 -6.02
N LYS A 18 -7.98 6.50 -6.80
CA LYS A 18 -6.52 6.57 -6.57
C LYS A 18 -6.20 7.09 -5.17
N ALA A 19 -6.84 8.18 -4.75
CA ALA A 19 -6.63 8.77 -3.43
C ALA A 19 -7.01 7.80 -2.30
N LYS A 20 -8.13 7.08 -2.42
CA LYS A 20 -8.52 6.04 -1.45
C LYS A 20 -7.50 4.91 -1.39
N THR A 21 -7.10 4.35 -2.54
CA THR A 21 -6.11 3.27 -2.56
C THR A 21 -4.76 3.72 -1.98
N ARG A 22 -4.33 4.95 -2.25
CA ARG A 22 -3.12 5.53 -1.62
C ARG A 22 -3.26 5.63 -0.10
N ASN A 23 -4.38 6.13 0.40
CA ASN A 23 -4.63 6.21 1.84
C ASN A 23 -4.64 4.82 2.50
N ASP A 24 -5.26 3.82 1.86
CA ASP A 24 -5.29 2.45 2.36
C ASP A 24 -3.89 1.81 2.35
N LEU A 25 -3.09 2.08 1.32
CA LEU A 25 -1.69 1.66 1.21
C LEU A 25 -0.82 2.26 2.31
N ASP A 26 -0.88 3.57 2.51
CA ASP A 26 -0.14 4.27 3.57
C ASP A 26 -0.52 3.73 4.97
N TYR A 27 -1.82 3.55 5.20
CA TYR A 27 -2.32 2.98 6.45
C TYR A 27 -1.85 1.53 6.66
N CYS A 28 -1.77 0.72 5.60
CA CYS A 28 -1.25 -0.65 5.68
C CYS A 28 0.25 -0.66 6.03
N VAL A 29 1.05 0.19 5.36
CA VAL A 29 2.48 0.36 5.66
C VAL A 29 2.69 0.77 7.12
N TYR A 30 1.91 1.73 7.62
CA TYR A 30 1.95 2.15 9.01
C TYR A 30 1.70 0.98 9.98
N LYS A 31 0.66 0.18 9.74
CA LYS A 31 0.34 -0.99 10.57
C LYS A 31 1.47 -2.01 10.60
N ILE A 32 2.01 -2.37 9.44
CA ILE A 32 3.11 -3.35 9.34
C ILE A 32 4.33 -2.84 10.10
N ARG A 33 4.73 -1.57 9.88
CA ARG A 33 5.83 -0.95 10.62
C ARG A 33 5.61 -1.00 12.14
N ASN A 34 4.38 -0.77 12.60
CA ASN A 34 4.07 -0.85 14.03
C ASN A 34 4.15 -2.28 14.58
N VAL A 35 3.73 -3.28 13.80
CA VAL A 35 3.84 -4.69 14.19
C VAL A 35 5.30 -5.14 14.22
N LEU A 36 6.14 -4.72 13.26
CA LEU A 36 7.57 -5.01 13.22
C LEU A 36 8.38 -4.36 14.36
N LYS A 37 7.85 -3.31 15.00
CA LYS A 37 8.45 -2.72 16.20
C LYS A 37 8.30 -3.61 17.43
N LYS A 38 7.39 -4.59 17.42
CA LYS A 38 7.24 -5.54 18.52
C LYS A 38 8.37 -6.55 18.45
N GLU A 39 9.21 -6.59 19.49
CA GLU A 39 10.39 -7.46 19.55
C GLU A 39 10.03 -8.94 19.43
N ASP A 40 8.91 -9.37 20.03
CA ASP A 40 8.41 -10.73 19.95
C ASP A 40 8.19 -11.19 18.50
N ILE A 41 7.53 -10.36 17.69
CA ILE A 41 7.25 -10.67 16.28
C ILE A 41 8.51 -10.52 15.44
N ASN A 42 9.32 -9.48 15.69
CA ASN A 42 10.55 -9.25 14.95
C ASN A 42 11.56 -10.40 15.14
N SER A 43 11.62 -10.98 16.35
CA SER A 43 12.48 -12.13 16.63
C SER A 43 12.02 -13.44 15.95
N MET A 44 10.72 -13.57 15.65
CA MET A 44 10.16 -14.73 14.95
C MET A 44 10.42 -14.71 13.44
N LEU A 45 10.64 -13.53 12.85
CA LEU A 45 10.89 -13.39 11.42
C LEU A 45 12.30 -13.81 11.05
N CYS A 46 12.44 -14.60 9.99
CA CYS A 46 13.75 -14.88 9.41
C CYS A 46 14.29 -13.67 8.61
N SER A 47 15.58 -13.69 8.28
CA SER A 47 16.21 -12.60 7.51
C SER A 47 15.52 -12.37 6.15
N GLN A 48 15.12 -13.44 5.46
CA GLN A 48 14.44 -13.33 4.17
C GLN A 48 13.09 -12.63 4.31
N GLU A 49 12.27 -12.99 5.30
CA GLU A 49 10.97 -12.34 5.51
C GLU A 49 11.11 -10.85 5.84
N LYS A 50 12.13 -10.49 6.63
CA LYS A 50 12.39 -9.08 6.94
C LYS A 50 12.77 -8.30 5.69
N GLU A 51 13.57 -8.89 4.81
CA GLU A 51 13.97 -8.29 3.55
C GLU A 51 12.79 -8.15 2.58
N ASP A 52 11.96 -9.19 2.45
CA ASP A 52 10.75 -9.17 1.61
C ASP A 52 9.76 -8.08 2.09
N ILE A 53 9.52 -7.98 3.40
CA ILE A 53 8.63 -6.96 3.97
C ILE A 53 9.24 -5.56 3.79
N SER A 54 10.55 -5.40 3.99
CA SER A 54 11.24 -4.13 3.79
C SER A 54 11.16 -3.67 2.33
N SER A 55 11.37 -4.59 1.38
CA SER A 55 11.25 -4.34 -0.06
C SER A 55 9.83 -3.92 -0.44
N ALA A 56 8.81 -4.60 0.07
CA ALA A 56 7.41 -4.24 -0.15
C ALA A 56 7.05 -2.86 0.44
N ILE A 57 7.58 -2.53 1.62
CA ILE A 57 7.40 -1.21 2.25
C ILE A 57 8.09 -0.12 1.43
N ASN A 58 9.29 -0.36 0.92
CA ASN A 58 10.01 0.60 0.09
C ASN A 58 9.24 0.86 -1.21
N LYS A 59 8.82 -0.19 -1.91
CA LYS A 59 7.97 -0.07 -3.10
C LYS A 59 6.69 0.72 -2.83
N ALA A 60 6.03 0.46 -1.71
CA ALA A 60 4.84 1.23 -1.32
C ALA A 60 5.15 2.69 -1.00
N THR A 61 6.29 2.98 -0.38
CA THR A 61 6.73 4.34 -0.08
C THR A 61 7.06 5.11 -1.37
N ASP A 62 7.73 4.46 -2.32
CA ASP A 62 8.02 5.02 -3.63
C ASP A 62 6.72 5.33 -4.40
N LEU A 63 5.75 4.41 -4.38
CA LEU A 63 4.42 4.63 -4.97
C LEU A 63 3.66 5.79 -4.32
N LEU A 64 3.86 6.02 -3.02
CA LEU A 64 3.21 7.10 -2.28
C LEU A 64 3.89 8.46 -2.46
N ASP A 65 5.12 8.51 -2.98
CA ASP A 65 5.83 9.75 -3.30
C ASP A 65 5.02 10.58 -4.31
N GLU A 66 4.85 11.87 -4.05
CA GLU A 66 4.12 12.79 -4.92
C GLU A 66 4.74 12.91 -6.31
N ASN A 67 6.04 12.61 -6.45
CA ASN A 67 6.76 12.63 -7.72
C ASN A 67 6.45 11.42 -8.63
N TYR A 68 5.77 10.38 -8.12
CA TYR A 68 5.37 9.20 -8.88
C TYR A 68 4.04 9.44 -9.62
N GLU A 69 4.06 10.35 -10.60
CA GLU A 69 2.85 10.74 -11.35
C GLU A 69 2.33 9.67 -12.32
N GLN A 70 3.16 8.67 -12.68
CA GLN A 70 2.84 7.71 -13.75
C GLN A 70 2.04 6.48 -13.30
N ASP A 71 1.81 6.27 -12.01
CA ASP A 71 1.29 4.97 -11.57
C ASP A 71 -0.20 4.78 -11.83
N ASP A 72 -0.47 3.66 -12.51
CA ASP A 72 -1.79 3.07 -12.66
C ASP A 72 -2.30 2.62 -11.29
N ILE A 73 -3.59 2.82 -11.04
CA ILE A 73 -4.25 2.41 -9.77
C ILE A 73 -4.01 0.92 -9.51
N SER A 74 -3.86 0.11 -10.57
CA SER A 74 -3.51 -1.31 -10.47
C SER A 74 -2.22 -1.56 -9.68
N MET A 75 -1.18 -0.73 -9.83
CA MET A 75 0.09 -0.91 -9.11
C MET A 75 -0.08 -0.65 -7.60
N PHE A 76 -0.89 0.34 -7.24
CA PHE A 76 -1.25 0.58 -5.83
C PHE A 76 -2.06 -0.59 -5.26
N GLU A 77 -3.04 -1.11 -6.01
CA GLU A 77 -3.88 -2.23 -5.58
C GLU A 77 -3.06 -3.52 -5.38
N ASP A 78 -2.11 -3.81 -6.27
CA ASP A 78 -1.27 -4.99 -6.16
C ASP A 78 -0.26 -4.87 -5.01
N CYS A 79 0.36 -3.70 -4.85
CA CYS A 79 1.24 -3.46 -3.71
C CYS A 79 0.50 -3.53 -2.36
N LEU A 80 -0.75 -3.05 -2.33
CA LEU A 80 -1.61 -3.14 -1.15
C LEU A 80 -1.90 -4.60 -0.80
N LYS A 81 -2.26 -5.45 -1.78
CA LYS A 81 -2.51 -6.88 -1.55
C LYS A 81 -1.28 -7.60 -0.98
N ASP A 82 -0.10 -7.33 -1.55
CA ASP A 82 1.14 -7.95 -1.07
C ASP A 82 1.38 -7.60 0.42
N LEU A 83 1.24 -6.32 0.77
CA LEU A 83 1.38 -5.85 2.14
C LEU A 83 0.30 -6.43 3.07
N GLU A 84 -0.96 -6.54 2.62
CA GLU A 84 -2.04 -7.16 3.40
C GLU A 84 -1.76 -8.64 3.70
N ILE A 85 -1.17 -9.38 2.75
CA ILE A 85 -0.75 -10.77 2.96
C ILE A 85 0.32 -10.84 4.05
N PHE A 86 1.35 -9.98 3.97
CA PHE A 86 2.37 -9.91 5.02
C PHE A 86 1.78 -9.52 6.37
N PHE A 87 0.89 -8.52 6.39
CA PHE A 87 0.23 -8.06 7.61
C PHE A 87 -0.62 -9.16 8.24
N GLY A 88 -1.37 -9.94 7.44
CA GLY A 88 -2.14 -11.09 7.90
C GLY A 88 -1.26 -12.15 8.56
N ARG A 89 -0.12 -12.47 7.94
CA ARG A 89 0.87 -13.40 8.51
C ARG A 89 1.45 -12.89 9.83
N LEU A 90 1.85 -11.61 9.89
CA LEU A 90 2.39 -10.99 11.09
C LEU A 90 1.37 -10.97 12.25
N LYS A 91 0.09 -10.73 11.94
CA LYS A 91 -0.99 -10.76 12.94
C LYS A 91 -1.27 -12.17 13.47
N ALA A 92 -0.97 -13.22 12.71
CA ALA A 92 -1.12 -14.59 13.18
C ALA A 92 0.01 -15.01 14.17
N MET A 93 1.11 -14.25 14.23
CA MET A 93 2.27 -14.54 15.07
C MET A 93 2.19 -13.94 16.49
N GLY A 94 1.20 -13.07 16.80
CA GLY A 94 1.04 -12.45 18.11
C GLY A 94 -0.42 -12.20 18.48
#